data_AF-A0A4V2QA59-F1
#
_entry.id   AF-A0A4V2QA59-F1
#
_cell.length_a   1.000
_cell.length_b   1.000
_cell.length_c   1.000
_cell.angle_alpha   90.00
_cell.angle_beta   90.00
_cell.angle_gamma   90.00
#
_symmetry.space_group_name_H-M   'P 1'
#
loop_
_entity.id
_entity.type
_entity.pdbx_description
1 polymer ?
#
loop_
_entity_poly.entity_id
_entity_poly.type
_entity_poly.pdbx_seq_one_letter_code
_entity_poly.pdbx_strand_id
1 'polypeptide(L)'
;MQNKAQTLTLALCIALLPPIWAVAAPYLNVTTGAVALICAGLCAANGDKASDAGRISAGFLLGDAWACLALWIMDHLPFGADLNLFCTLFVLGGLAVLLSALAPRFIFCPAWLCGWAIGLTILSPVGFSGMGSLPLQIGAAMLVGVWYVGVFLNLVQKRLVRLFTKHSDSKR
;
A
#
# COMPACT_ATOMS: atom_id res chain seq x y z
N MET A 1 -7.84 19.80 -17.41
CA MET A 1 -7.80 18.81 -18.51
C MET A 1 -6.40 18.20 -18.54
N GLN A 2 -6.24 16.90 -18.27
CA GLN A 2 -4.94 16.23 -18.46
C GLN A 2 -4.59 16.23 -19.95
N ASN A 3 -3.34 16.55 -20.28
CA ASN A 3 -2.86 16.58 -21.66
C ASN A 3 -2.78 15.14 -22.20
N LYS A 4 -3.13 14.89 -23.47
CA LYS A 4 -3.13 13.53 -24.07
C LYS A 4 -1.79 12.79 -23.85
N ALA A 5 -0.68 13.51 -23.88
CA ALA A 5 0.65 12.96 -23.62
C ALA A 5 0.84 12.49 -22.16
N GLN A 6 0.23 13.15 -21.18
CA GLN A 6 0.27 12.74 -19.77
C GLN A 6 -0.52 11.46 -19.54
N THR A 7 -1.72 11.35 -20.12
CA THR A 7 -2.55 10.15 -20.01
C THR A 7 -1.88 8.96 -20.68
N LEU A 8 -1.30 9.14 -21.88
CA LEU A 8 -0.64 8.05 -22.61
C LEU A 8 0.63 7.56 -21.92
N THR A 9 1.46 8.47 -21.39
CA THR A 9 2.65 8.10 -20.62
C THR A 9 2.30 7.45 -19.29
N LEU A 10 1.26 7.93 -18.59
CA LEU A 10 0.77 7.30 -17.37
C LEU A 10 0.29 5.87 -17.65
N ALA A 11 -0.54 5.71 -18.68
CA ALA A 11 -1.09 4.42 -19.09
C ALA A 11 0.04 3.43 -19.43
N LEU A 12 1.06 3.87 -20.18
CA LEU A 12 2.23 3.04 -20.49
C LEU A 12 3.00 2.62 -19.23
N CYS A 13 3.22 3.55 -18.30
CA CYS A 13 3.91 3.26 -17.05
C CYS A 13 3.13 2.27 -16.17
N ILE A 14 1.81 2.43 -16.04
CA ILE A 14 0.94 1.50 -15.29
C ILE A 14 0.78 0.16 -16.01
N ALA A 15 0.78 0.13 -17.34
CA ALA A 15 0.72 -1.11 -18.11
C ALA A 15 2.02 -1.93 -18.04
N LEU A 16 3.13 -1.33 -17.60
CA LEU A 16 4.45 -1.97 -17.59
C LEU A 16 4.98 -2.22 -16.18
N LEU A 17 5.11 -1.19 -15.34
CA LEU A 17 5.82 -1.31 -14.06
C LEU A 17 5.10 -2.20 -13.02
N PRO A 18 3.79 -2.01 -12.74
CA PRO A 18 3.06 -2.89 -11.83
C PRO A 18 3.02 -4.37 -12.29
N PRO A 19 2.77 -4.70 -13.58
CA PRO A 19 2.85 -6.08 -14.05
C PRO A 19 4.25 -6.70 -13.91
N ILE A 20 5.34 -5.95 -14.13
CA ILE A 20 6.70 -6.44 -13.90
C ILE A 20 6.86 -6.93 -12.45
N TRP A 21 6.40 -6.14 -11.48
CA TRP A 21 6.47 -6.55 -10.08
C TRP A 21 5.60 -7.78 -9.79
N ALA A 22 4.37 -7.82 -10.32
CA ALA A 22 3.47 -8.94 -10.12
C ALA A 22 4.07 -10.27 -10.60
N VAL A 23 4.83 -10.24 -11.71
CA VAL A 23 5.53 -11.42 -12.23
C VAL A 23 6.84 -11.70 -11.48
N ALA A 24 7.57 -10.66 -11.05
CA ALA A 24 8.87 -10.82 -10.39
C ALA A 24 8.76 -11.25 -8.91
N ALA A 25 7.70 -10.85 -8.21
CA ALA A 25 7.55 -11.07 -6.77
C ALA A 25 7.64 -12.56 -6.34
N PRO A 26 7.01 -13.53 -7.05
CA PRO A 26 7.17 -14.95 -6.72
C PRO A 26 8.62 -15.45 -6.82
N TYR A 27 9.42 -14.95 -7.77
CA TYR A 27 10.84 -15.32 -7.90
C TYR A 27 11.70 -14.79 -6.76
N LEU A 28 11.21 -13.80 -6.00
CA LEU A 28 11.83 -13.27 -4.79
C LEU A 28 11.26 -13.89 -3.50
N ASN A 29 10.50 -14.99 -3.61
CA ASN A 29 9.78 -15.63 -2.51
C ASN A 29 8.75 -14.71 -1.81
N VAL A 30 8.19 -13.74 -2.54
CA VAL A 30 7.10 -12.88 -2.06
C VAL A 30 5.79 -13.39 -2.65
N THR A 31 4.96 -14.05 -1.84
CA THR A 31 3.66 -14.57 -2.27
C THR A 31 2.56 -13.51 -2.28
N THR A 32 2.82 -12.37 -1.64
CA THR A 32 1.90 -11.24 -1.46
C THR A 32 2.12 -10.12 -2.48
N GLY A 33 2.56 -10.45 -3.70
CA GLY A 33 2.88 -9.47 -4.74
C GLY A 33 1.76 -8.48 -5.08
N ALA A 34 0.49 -8.90 -4.98
CA ALA A 34 -0.68 -8.05 -5.20
C ALA A 34 -0.81 -6.89 -4.20
N VAL A 35 -0.24 -7.03 -3.00
CA VAL A 35 -0.23 -5.97 -1.97
C VAL A 35 0.43 -4.69 -2.49
N ALA A 36 1.50 -4.81 -3.28
CA ALA A 36 2.16 -3.67 -3.87
C ALA A 36 1.22 -2.87 -4.79
N LEU A 37 0.32 -3.54 -5.50
CA LEU A 37 -0.64 -2.90 -6.40
C LEU A 37 -1.71 -2.11 -5.62
N ILE A 38 -2.19 -2.69 -4.51
CA ILE A 38 -3.14 -2.00 -3.62
C ILE A 38 -2.49 -0.74 -3.03
N CYS A 39 -1.25 -0.86 -2.57
CA CYS A 39 -0.50 0.26 -1.99
C CYS A 39 -0.20 1.36 -3.01
N ALA A 40 0.11 0.96 -4.25
CA ALA A 40 0.29 1.88 -5.37
C ALA A 40 -1.00 2.66 -5.68
N GLY A 41 -2.16 1.98 -5.67
CA GLY A 41 -3.45 2.62 -5.86
C GLY A 41 -3.74 3.70 -4.82
N LEU A 42 -3.41 3.44 -3.55
CA LEU A 42 -3.53 4.46 -2.50
C LEU A 42 -2.55 5.63 -2.69
N CYS A 43 -1.32 5.36 -3.12
CA CYS A 43 -0.34 6.42 -3.43
C CYS A 43 -0.83 7.32 -4.57
N ALA A 44 -1.38 6.72 -5.63
CA ALA A 44 -1.96 7.43 -6.76
C ALA A 44 -3.16 8.29 -6.32
N ALA A 45 -4.01 7.78 -5.42
CA ALA A 45 -5.11 8.54 -4.83
C ALA A 45 -4.63 9.75 -4.00
N ASN A 46 -3.45 9.66 -3.37
CA ASN A 46 -2.81 10.80 -2.68
C ASN A 46 -2.04 11.75 -3.63
N GLY A 47 -2.04 11.47 -4.94
CA GLY A 47 -1.37 12.27 -5.96
C GLY A 47 0.13 12.01 -6.12
N ASP A 48 0.61 10.84 -5.72
CA ASP A 48 1.99 10.36 -5.88
C ASP A 48 3.06 11.36 -5.40
N LYS A 49 2.76 12.07 -4.31
CA LYS A 49 3.69 13.01 -3.68
C LYS A 49 4.81 12.23 -2.99
N ALA A 50 6.02 12.31 -3.55
CA ALA A 50 7.20 11.67 -2.97
C ALA A 50 7.49 12.14 -1.52
N SER A 51 7.08 13.36 -1.15
CA SER A 51 7.19 13.89 0.21
C SER A 51 6.38 13.09 1.23
N ASP A 52 5.28 12.46 0.79
CA ASP A 52 4.35 11.75 1.66
C ASP A 52 4.65 10.25 1.70
N ALA A 53 5.50 9.75 0.78
CA ALA A 53 5.87 8.35 0.67
C ALA A 53 6.37 7.76 1.99
N GLY A 54 7.20 8.49 2.74
CA GLY A 54 7.67 8.04 4.05
C GLY A 54 6.55 7.86 5.08
N ARG A 55 5.56 8.77 5.11
CA ARG A 55 4.41 8.70 6.02
C ARG A 55 3.42 7.62 5.62
N ILE A 56 3.27 7.40 4.31
CA ILE A 56 2.45 6.33 3.74
C ILE A 56 3.08 4.98 4.05
N SER A 57 4.39 4.81 3.85
CA SER A 57 5.11 3.60 4.24
C SER A 57 4.98 3.31 5.74
N ALA A 58 5.19 4.32 6.59
CA ALA A 58 5.01 4.17 8.03
C ALA A 58 3.58 3.74 8.39
N GLY A 59 2.58 4.36 7.77
CA GLY A 59 1.17 3.97 7.94
C GLY A 59 0.94 2.51 7.54
N PHE A 60 1.39 2.09 6.35
CA PHE A 60 1.23 0.72 5.90
C PHE A 60 1.88 -0.32 6.83
N LEU A 61 3.12 -0.09 7.24
CA LEU A 61 3.83 -0.99 8.16
C LEU A 61 3.19 -1.05 9.54
N LEU A 62 2.70 0.10 10.04
CA LEU A 62 1.91 0.13 11.28
C LEU A 62 0.62 -0.64 11.12
N GLY A 63 -0.04 -0.56 9.95
CA GLY A 63 -1.23 -1.34 9.63
C GLY A 63 -0.98 -2.84 9.63
N ASP A 64 0.13 -3.29 9.04
CA ASP A 64 0.53 -4.70 9.06
C ASP A 64 0.79 -5.23 10.49
N ALA A 65 1.51 -4.45 11.30
CA ALA A 65 1.66 -4.75 12.72
C ALA A 65 0.32 -4.75 13.48
N TRP A 66 -0.58 -3.82 13.14
CA TRP A 66 -1.93 -3.74 13.71
C TRP A 66 -2.79 -4.96 13.36
N ALA A 67 -2.59 -5.55 12.17
CA ALA A 67 -3.27 -6.78 11.77
C ALA A 67 -2.80 -7.97 12.60
N CYS A 68 -1.49 -8.08 12.85
CA CYS A 68 -0.94 -9.10 13.74
C CYS A 68 -1.51 -8.97 15.15
N LEU A 69 -1.59 -7.74 15.68
CA LEU A 69 -2.20 -7.46 16.98
C LEU A 69 -3.69 -7.82 16.99
N ALA A 70 -4.43 -7.49 15.93
CA ALA A 70 -5.86 -7.80 15.81
C ALA A 70 -6.11 -9.30 15.87
N LEU A 71 -5.32 -10.11 15.14
CA LEU A 71 -5.45 -11.56 15.19
C LEU A 71 -5.12 -12.12 16.58
N TRP A 72 -4.08 -11.59 17.22
CA TRP A 72 -3.75 -11.99 18.59
C TRP A 72 -4.90 -11.71 19.57
N ILE A 73 -5.55 -10.54 19.47
CA ILE A 73 -6.71 -10.19 20.30
C ILE A 73 -7.90 -11.11 20.01
N MET A 74 -8.19 -11.36 18.73
CA MET A 74 -9.29 -12.24 18.32
C MET A 74 -9.15 -13.67 18.84
N ASP A 75 -7.91 -14.18 18.92
CA ASP A 75 -7.60 -15.52 19.46
C ASP A 75 -7.75 -15.59 21.00
N HIS A 76 -7.64 -14.47 21.72
CA HIS A 76 -7.73 -14.43 23.19
C HIS A 76 -9.09 -13.98 23.72
N LEU A 77 -9.98 -13.50 22.84
CA LEU A 77 -11.33 -13.09 23.24
C LEU A 77 -12.24 -14.32 23.43
N PRO A 78 -12.97 -14.41 24.55
CA PRO A 78 -13.77 -15.59 24.89
C PRO A 78 -15.13 -15.67 24.17
N PHE A 79 -15.43 -14.73 23.26
CA PHE A 79 -16.73 -14.70 22.57
C PHE A 79 -16.74 -15.53 21.27
N GLY A 80 -17.89 -15.59 20.60
CA GLY A 80 -18.01 -16.21 19.28
C GLY A 80 -17.24 -15.44 18.20
N ALA A 81 -16.88 -16.12 17.10
CA ALA A 81 -16.02 -15.58 16.04
C ALA A 81 -16.48 -14.22 15.49
N ASP A 82 -17.78 -14.08 15.18
CA ASP A 82 -18.33 -12.84 14.65
C ASP A 82 -18.26 -11.69 15.65
N LEU A 83 -18.49 -11.98 16.94
CA LEU A 83 -18.41 -10.97 17.99
C LEU A 83 -16.95 -10.58 18.27
N ASN A 84 -16.03 -11.55 18.27
CA ASN A 84 -14.60 -11.29 18.39
C ASN A 84 -14.11 -10.40 17.26
N LEU A 85 -14.48 -10.71 16.01
CA LEU A 85 -14.15 -9.89 14.84
C LEU A 85 -14.74 -8.49 14.98
N PHE A 86 -16.04 -8.37 15.25
CA PHE A 86 -16.71 -7.08 15.37
C PHE A 86 -16.10 -6.20 16.46
N CYS A 87 -15.93 -6.73 17.68
CA CYS A 87 -15.34 -6.00 18.78
C CYS A 87 -13.90 -5.57 18.49
N THR A 88 -13.10 -6.46 17.89
CA THR A 88 -11.72 -6.15 17.50
C THR A 88 -11.69 -5.04 16.45
N LEU A 89 -12.50 -5.16 15.39
CA LEU A 89 -12.57 -4.15 14.34
C LEU A 89 -13.05 -2.80 14.86
N PHE A 90 -14.05 -2.81 15.75
CA PHE A 90 -14.60 -1.60 16.35
C PHE A 90 -13.55 -0.88 17.21
N VAL A 91 -12.93 -1.59 18.15
CA VAL A 91 -11.98 -0.99 19.09
C VAL A 91 -10.67 -0.63 18.40
N LEU A 92 -10.04 -1.57 17.69
CA LEU A 92 -8.76 -1.31 17.02
C LEU A 92 -8.90 -0.34 15.86
N GLY A 93 -10.02 -0.35 15.14
CA GLY A 93 -10.29 0.60 14.06
C GLY A 93 -10.46 2.02 14.60
N GLY A 94 -11.25 2.19 15.66
CA GLY A 94 -11.40 3.48 16.34
C GLY A 94 -10.06 3.98 16.89
N LEU A 95 -9.29 3.11 17.56
CA LEU A 95 -7.97 3.45 18.08
C LEU A 95 -6.98 3.84 16.98
N ALA A 96 -6.94 3.13 15.86
CA ALA A 96 -6.06 3.48 14.74
C ALA A 96 -6.34 4.90 14.23
N VAL A 97 -7.62 5.28 14.11
CA VAL A 97 -8.01 6.64 13.71
C VAL A 97 -7.56 7.66 14.75
N LEU A 98 -7.87 7.45 16.04
CA LEU A 98 -7.49 8.38 17.10
C LEU A 98 -5.98 8.54 17.21
N LEU A 99 -5.22 7.44 17.18
CA LEU A 99 -3.75 7.46 17.24
C LEU A 99 -3.14 8.14 16.01
N SER A 100 -3.69 7.88 14.82
CA SER A 100 -3.23 8.56 13.60
C SER A 100 -3.45 10.07 13.65
N ALA A 101 -4.52 10.53 14.31
CA ALA A 101 -4.83 11.95 14.50
C ALA A 101 -3.89 12.66 15.49
N LEU A 102 -3.24 11.92 16.40
CA LEU A 102 -2.23 12.46 17.32
C LEU A 102 -0.86 12.65 16.66
N ALA A 103 -0.57 11.90 15.59
CA ALA A 103 0.70 11.97 14.86
C ALA A 103 0.54 12.18 13.34
N PRO A 104 -0.26 13.18 12.87
CA PRO A 104 -0.57 13.36 11.45
C PRO A 104 0.65 13.78 10.62
N ARG A 105 1.69 14.29 11.28
CA ARG A 105 2.98 14.61 10.65
C ARG A 105 3.81 13.37 10.31
N PHE A 106 3.56 12.24 10.96
CA PHE A 106 4.35 11.02 10.79
C PHE A 106 3.58 9.91 10.11
N ILE A 107 2.25 9.87 10.26
CA ILE A 107 1.43 8.76 9.81
C ILE A 107 0.32 9.24 8.89
N PHE A 108 0.20 8.60 7.73
CA PHE A 108 -0.94 8.80 6.86
C PHE A 108 -2.07 7.85 7.25
N CYS A 109 -3.10 8.38 7.92
CA CYS A 109 -4.24 7.60 8.43
C CYS A 109 -4.83 6.62 7.39
N PRO A 110 -5.10 7.03 6.13
CA PRO A 110 -5.61 6.10 5.12
C PRO A 110 -4.65 4.93 4.84
N ALA A 111 -3.33 5.13 4.91
CA ALA A 111 -2.37 4.04 4.73
C ALA A 111 -2.33 3.09 5.91
N TRP A 112 -2.53 3.58 7.13
CA TRP A 112 -2.68 2.70 8.30
C TRP A 112 -3.90 1.81 8.15
N LEU A 113 -5.08 2.39 7.92
CA LEU A 113 -6.31 1.62 7.78
C LEU A 113 -6.25 0.64 6.59
N CYS A 114 -5.68 1.07 5.47
CA CYS A 114 -5.49 0.21 4.31
C CYS A 114 -4.50 -0.92 4.60
N GLY A 115 -3.37 -0.63 5.25
CA GLY A 115 -2.39 -1.64 5.63
C GLY A 115 -2.96 -2.69 6.58
N TRP A 116 -3.78 -2.26 7.53
CA TRP A 116 -4.49 -3.15 8.44
C TRP A 116 -5.50 -4.05 7.70
N ALA A 117 -6.30 -3.49 6.79
CA ALA A 117 -7.24 -4.28 5.98
C ALA A 117 -6.54 -5.32 5.10
N ILE A 118 -5.39 -4.96 4.50
CA ILE A 118 -4.55 -5.88 3.72
C ILE A 118 -4.04 -7.01 4.63
N GLY A 119 -3.46 -6.65 5.78
CA GLY A 119 -2.93 -7.61 6.74
C GLY A 119 -4.00 -8.59 7.21
N LEU A 120 -5.19 -8.10 7.60
CA LEU A 120 -6.31 -8.96 8.00
C LEU A 120 -6.77 -9.89 6.88
N THR A 121 -6.84 -9.40 5.64
CA THR A 121 -7.32 -10.21 4.51
C THR A 121 -6.37 -11.37 4.21
N ILE A 122 -5.06 -11.16 4.37
CA ILE A 122 -4.04 -12.18 4.09
C ILE A 122 -3.80 -13.09 5.29
N LEU A 123 -3.77 -12.53 6.50
CA LEU A 123 -3.39 -13.24 7.72
C LEU A 123 -4.59 -13.93 8.40
N SER A 124 -5.82 -13.44 8.24
CA SER A 124 -6.99 -14.06 8.88
C SER A 124 -7.23 -15.52 8.46
N PRO A 125 -7.09 -15.93 7.18
CA PRO A 125 -7.28 -17.33 6.78
C PRO A 125 -6.24 -18.29 7.37
N VAL A 126 -5.02 -17.81 7.66
CA VAL A 126 -3.94 -18.63 8.23
C VAL A 126 -3.89 -18.57 9.76
N GLY A 127 -4.54 -17.58 10.37
CA GLY A 127 -4.57 -17.35 11.81
C GLY A 127 -3.21 -16.92 12.38
N PHE A 128 -3.18 -16.60 13.68
CA PHE A 128 -1.96 -16.11 14.34
C PHE A 128 -0.81 -17.14 14.30
N SER A 129 -1.13 -18.41 14.57
CA SER A 129 -0.15 -19.51 14.59
C SER A 129 0.47 -19.84 13.23
N GLY A 130 -0.22 -19.48 12.13
CA GLY A 130 0.20 -19.78 10.75
C GLY A 130 0.89 -18.63 10.02
N MET A 131 1.08 -17.46 10.68
CA MET A 131 1.57 -16.26 9.99
C MET A 131 2.99 -16.41 9.44
N GLY A 132 3.90 -17.11 10.14
CA GLY A 132 5.27 -17.33 9.69
C GLY A 132 5.96 -16.03 9.22
N SER A 133 6.47 -16.02 7.99
CA SER A 133 7.09 -14.84 7.37
C SER A 133 6.12 -13.92 6.60
N LEU A 134 4.81 -14.21 6.61
CA LEU A 134 3.83 -13.47 5.80
C LEU A 134 3.78 -11.98 6.15
N PRO A 135 3.77 -11.53 7.42
CA PRO A 135 3.80 -10.11 7.74
C PRO A 135 5.02 -9.40 7.11
N LEU A 136 6.20 -10.01 7.17
CA LEU A 136 7.40 -9.47 6.52
C LEU A 136 7.25 -9.36 5.00
N GLN A 137 6.64 -10.36 4.36
CA GLN A 137 6.36 -10.31 2.93
C GLN A 137 5.34 -9.24 2.57
N ILE A 138 4.27 -9.09 3.37
CA ILE A 138 3.27 -8.03 3.23
C ILE A 138 3.95 -6.66 3.36
N GLY A 139 4.71 -6.43 4.42
CA GLY A 139 5.45 -5.19 4.63
C GLY A 139 6.42 -4.88 3.50
N ALA A 140 7.18 -5.86 3.02
CA ALA A 140 8.06 -5.70 1.86
C ALA A 140 7.26 -5.31 0.60
N ALA A 141 6.15 -5.99 0.32
CA ALA A 141 5.29 -5.68 -0.82
C ALA A 141 4.64 -4.29 -0.69
N MET A 142 4.26 -3.85 0.52
CA MET A 142 3.76 -2.51 0.79
C MET A 142 4.80 -1.45 0.43
N LEU A 143 6.05 -1.64 0.88
CA LEU A 143 7.15 -0.73 0.57
C LEU A 143 7.41 -0.66 -0.94
N VAL A 144 7.38 -1.79 -1.64
CA VAL A 144 7.52 -1.81 -3.10
C VAL A 144 6.37 -1.07 -3.77
N GLY A 145 5.13 -1.25 -3.32
CA GLY A 145 3.99 -0.49 -3.83
C GLY A 145 4.17 1.02 -3.70
N VAL A 146 4.64 1.49 -2.55
CA VAL A 146 4.87 2.92 -2.30
C VAL A 146 6.04 3.46 -3.13
N TRP A 147 7.21 2.81 -3.07
CA TRP A 147 8.45 3.37 -3.59
C TRP A 147 8.66 3.08 -5.07
N TYR A 148 8.44 1.83 -5.50
CA TYR A 148 8.63 1.44 -6.89
C TYR A 148 7.43 1.86 -7.75
N VAL A 149 6.21 1.50 -7.33
CA VAL A 149 5.02 1.76 -8.15
C VAL A 149 4.45 3.17 -7.93
N GLY A 150 4.52 3.73 -6.72
CA GLY A 150 4.09 5.12 -6.48
C GLY A 150 5.15 6.14 -6.93
N VAL A 151 6.27 6.20 -6.21
CA VAL A 151 7.28 7.25 -6.40
C VAL A 151 8.05 7.11 -7.71
N PHE A 152 8.62 5.94 -7.99
CA PHE A 152 9.48 5.74 -9.16
C PHE A 152 8.69 5.82 -10.47
N LEU A 153 7.50 5.23 -10.54
CA LEU A 153 6.60 5.36 -11.69
C LEU A 153 6.29 6.82 -12.02
N ASN A 154 5.90 7.62 -11.01
CA ASN A 154 5.61 9.04 -11.20
C ASN A 154 6.86 9.82 -11.69
N LEU A 155 8.04 9.45 -11.20
CA LEU A 155 9.31 10.05 -11.64
C LEU A 155 9.61 9.73 -13.11
N VAL A 156 9.41 8.47 -13.53
CA VAL A 156 9.56 8.02 -14.92
C VAL A 156 8.55 8.72 -15.83
N GLN A 157 7.29 8.79 -15.42
CA GLN A 157 6.23 9.47 -16.17
C GLN A 157 6.57 10.95 -16.38
N LYS A 158 6.97 11.67 -15.32
CA LYS A 158 7.37 13.09 -15.41
C LYS A 158 8.58 13.31 -16.33
N ARG A 159 9.50 12.35 -16.41
CA ARG A 159 10.62 12.41 -17.37
C ARG A 159 10.16 12.19 -18.80
N LEU A 160 9.32 11.18 -19.04
CA LEU A 160 8.75 10.90 -20.37
C LEU A 160 7.94 12.08 -20.90
N VAL A 161 7.05 12.66 -20.09
CA VAL A 161 6.26 13.82 -20.48
C VAL A 161 7.15 14.98 -20.91
N ARG A 162 8.22 15.27 -20.15
CA ARG A 162 9.19 16.33 -20.50
C ARG A 162 9.91 16.07 -21.81
N LEU A 163 10.28 14.82 -22.09
CA LEU A 163 10.91 14.44 -23.37
C LEU A 163 9.95 14.64 -24.55
N PHE A 164 8.69 14.22 -24.40
CA PHE A 164 7.67 14.39 -25.45
C PHE A 164 7.31 15.86 -25.69
N THR A 165 7.20 16.68 -24.65
CA THR A 165 6.94 18.12 -24.83
C THR A 165 8.11 18.84 -25.48
N LYS A 166 9.35 18.57 -25.04
CA LYS A 166 10.55 19.15 -25.66
C LYS A 166 10.68 18.78 -27.15
N HIS A 167 10.25 17.59 -27.54
CA HIS A 167 10.27 17.16 -28.95
C HIS A 167 9.15 17.82 -29.78
N SER A 168 8.01 18.18 -29.19
CA SER A 168 6.95 18.94 -29.88
C SER A 168 7.32 20.41 -30.13
N ASP A 169 8.05 21.06 -29.21
CA ASP A 169 8.51 22.44 -29.41
C ASP A 169 9.67 22.55 -30.41
N SER A 170 10.51 21.51 -30.54
CA SER A 170 11.60 21.48 -31.54
C SER A 170 11.12 21.25 -32.98
N LYS A 171 9.84 20.94 -33.19
CA LYS A 171 9.23 20.70 -34.51
C LYS A 171 8.29 21.83 -34.96
N ARG A 172 8.18 22.92 -34.18
CA ARG A 172 7.57 24.19 -34.59
C ARG A 172 8.66 25.20 -34.87
#